data_AF-A0A1A8R1I5-F1
#
_entry.id   AF-A0A1A8R1I5-F1
#
_cell.length_a   1.000
_cell.length_b   1.000
_cell.length_c   1.000
_cell.angle_alpha   90.00
_cell.angle_beta   90.00
_cell.angle_gamma   90.00
#
_symmetry.space_group_name_H-M   'P 1'
#
loop_
_entity.id
_entity.type
_entity.pdbx_description
1 polymer ?
#
loop_
_entity_poly.entity_id
_entity_poly.type
_entity_poly.pdbx_seq_one_letter_code
_entity_poly.pdbx_strand_id
1 'polypeptide(L)'
;VRIAAVEALCQLARSSPSFAEKCLDFLVDMFNDEIEEVRLQSIHVLREISTHITLREDQLDTVLAVLEDSSRDIREALHELLCYTNVSTKECIQLALLELLKNLNKYPTDRNSVWKCLKFLGSRHPTLVLPLVPELLSTHPYFDTPEPDMDDPAYIAVLVLVFNAAKSCPTMPALFSDHTFRHYAYLRDSLSHLVPPLRLPGRKQVYSLDSVDSSCGSSSVESAQLFLQQSLNRVSSIQNLETAGDQDLLNFTIRDLQRLGELQTELAGAADFCATYLRCQLLLMKALQEKLWNVAVPLYLQQNVTATAAAQQILEETYKLEFLYSGLESRQVATIHHVRLQAKALQLILTARTRQGLDLLISSCEKFLQEVESFQRLFPSELPHLQDSFVDKLLELMPRLVSCKPAELVKILQTTLRQSGLLQLRLPEQIHRATATIVEPTGESDNPLKFTSGLVVALDIDATLEHLHDPQNSVKVQVLYPDGQSHVIHPKPGDFRKPGPNRHRLITQVYLSHTAWTEPSQVEVRLLLAYSSSSSSLSSPSTSKLGWSNSTDSPAPAEAAVEGTIPFSKPVKVFIMPKPTRR
;
A
#
# COMPACT_ATOMS: atom_id res chain seq x y z
N VAL A 1 35.49 9.00 -3.70
CA VAL A 1 36.56 9.21 -2.69
C VAL A 1 36.02 9.85 -1.42
N ARG A 2 35.37 11.03 -1.46
CA ARG A 2 34.77 11.68 -0.26
C ARG A 2 33.84 10.74 0.52
N ILE A 3 32.89 10.08 -0.16
CA ILE A 3 31.97 9.08 0.43
C ILE A 3 32.73 7.96 1.14
N ALA A 4 33.69 7.31 0.46
CA ALA A 4 34.50 6.24 1.06
C ALA A 4 35.33 6.73 2.26
N ALA A 5 35.79 7.98 2.25
CA ALA A 5 36.49 8.57 3.40
C ALA A 5 35.56 8.79 4.59
N VAL A 6 34.34 9.28 4.35
CA VAL A 6 33.28 9.43 5.37
C VAL A 6 32.88 8.09 5.96
N GLU A 7 32.75 7.04 5.15
CA GLU A 7 32.49 5.67 5.61
C GLU A 7 33.62 5.12 6.48
N ALA A 8 34.88 5.29 6.06
CA ALA A 8 36.04 4.87 6.85
C ALA A 8 36.11 5.61 8.19
N LEU A 9 35.82 6.92 8.17
CA LEU A 9 35.74 7.76 9.36
C LEU A 9 34.63 7.27 10.31
N CYS A 10 33.46 6.90 9.78
CA CYS A 10 32.38 6.30 10.58
C CYS A 10 32.83 5.00 11.27
N GLN A 11 33.46 4.10 10.54
CA GLN A 11 33.93 2.81 11.10
C GLN A 11 34.89 3.02 12.27
N LEU A 12 35.81 3.99 12.15
CA LEU A 12 36.72 4.34 13.23
C LEU A 12 36.01 5.02 14.41
N ALA A 13 35.13 5.98 14.15
CA ALA A 13 34.38 6.72 15.17
C ALA A 13 33.44 5.83 15.99
N ARG A 14 32.82 4.81 15.36
CA ARG A 14 32.04 3.78 16.06
C ARG A 14 32.86 2.98 17.06
N SER A 15 34.13 2.73 16.76
CA SER A 15 35.03 1.95 17.62
C SER A 15 35.69 2.77 18.72
N SER A 16 35.81 4.10 18.54
CA SER A 16 36.54 4.99 19.45
C SER A 16 35.77 6.30 19.69
N PRO A 17 35.14 6.47 20.87
CA PRO A 17 34.44 7.71 21.23
C PRO A 17 35.34 8.95 21.17
N SER A 18 36.60 8.83 21.60
CA SER A 18 37.58 9.93 21.52
C SER A 18 37.90 10.36 20.08
N PHE A 19 37.76 9.46 19.12
CA PHE A 19 37.90 9.80 17.70
C PHE A 19 36.61 10.43 17.17
N ALA A 20 35.44 9.97 17.62
CA ALA A 20 34.15 10.54 17.28
C ALA A 20 34.06 12.04 17.61
N GLU A 21 34.56 12.45 18.78
CA GLU A 21 34.62 13.87 19.15
C GLU A 21 35.53 14.69 18.23
N LYS A 22 36.68 14.14 17.81
CA LYS A 22 37.64 14.83 16.94
C LYS A 22 37.16 14.94 15.49
N CYS A 23 36.35 13.99 15.04
CA CYS A 23 35.84 14.02 13.67
C CYS A 23 34.54 14.84 13.52
N LEU A 24 33.93 15.24 14.63
CA LEU A 24 32.65 15.94 14.65
C LEU A 24 32.65 17.21 13.80
N ASP A 25 33.62 18.11 14.00
CA ASP A 25 33.68 19.38 13.26
C ASP A 25 33.81 19.12 11.75
N PHE A 26 34.66 18.17 11.35
CA PHE A 26 34.82 17.81 9.94
C PHE A 26 33.55 17.22 9.32
N LEU A 27 32.80 16.40 10.07
CA LEU A 27 31.53 15.84 9.58
C LEU A 27 30.46 16.92 9.43
N VAL A 28 30.39 17.87 10.38
CA VAL A 28 29.46 19.00 10.32
C VAL A 28 29.81 19.92 9.15
N ASP A 29 31.09 20.17 8.86
CA ASP A 29 31.51 20.95 7.70
C ASP A 29 31.06 20.30 6.36
N MET A 30 31.06 18.97 6.29
CA MET A 30 30.62 18.23 5.10
C MET A 30 29.11 18.34 4.83
N PHE A 31 28.33 18.91 5.76
CA PHE A 31 26.91 19.20 5.51
C PHE A 31 26.73 20.33 4.51
N ASN A 32 27.76 21.14 4.27
CA ASN A 32 27.75 22.21 3.27
C ASN A 32 28.46 21.82 1.97
N ASP A 33 28.72 20.52 1.74
CA ASP A 33 29.36 20.03 0.52
C ASP A 33 28.47 20.28 -0.72
N GLU A 34 29.10 20.59 -1.85
CA GLU A 34 28.44 20.84 -3.13
C GLU A 34 27.69 19.62 -3.68
N ILE A 35 28.11 18.40 -3.30
CA ILE A 35 27.53 17.15 -3.76
C ILE A 35 26.47 16.66 -2.77
N GLU A 36 25.23 16.52 -3.24
CA GLU A 36 24.07 16.07 -2.46
C GLU A 36 24.32 14.72 -1.75
N GLU A 37 24.88 13.74 -2.47
CA GLU A 37 25.20 12.41 -1.93
C GLU A 37 26.19 12.48 -0.75
N VAL A 38 27.13 13.42 -0.79
CA VAL A 38 28.13 13.61 0.26
C VAL A 38 27.47 14.23 1.51
N ARG A 39 26.60 15.23 1.32
CA ARG A 39 25.81 15.81 2.42
C ARG A 39 24.97 14.74 3.11
N LEU A 40 24.20 13.97 2.34
CA LEU A 40 23.33 12.91 2.85
C LEU A 40 24.12 11.85 3.63
N GLN A 41 25.22 11.36 3.07
CA GLN A 41 26.06 10.36 3.73
C GLN A 41 26.68 10.89 5.03
N SER A 42 27.06 12.17 5.07
CA SER A 42 27.63 12.80 6.27
C SER A 42 26.60 12.87 7.40
N ILE A 43 25.34 13.17 7.08
CA ILE A 43 24.23 13.15 8.05
C ILE A 43 23.99 11.74 8.59
N HIS A 44 24.00 10.73 7.72
CA HIS A 44 23.85 9.33 8.13
C HIS A 44 24.99 8.88 9.04
N VAL A 45 26.24 9.21 8.72
CA VAL A 45 27.39 8.90 9.57
C VAL A 45 27.31 9.60 10.92
N LEU A 46 26.95 10.89 10.95
CA LEU A 46 26.81 11.64 12.20
C LEU A 46 25.73 11.04 13.10
N ARG A 47 24.63 10.56 12.50
CA ARG A 47 23.56 9.86 13.22
C ARG A 47 24.08 8.58 13.87
N GLU A 48 24.88 7.79 13.16
CA GLU A 48 25.41 6.53 13.67
C GLU A 48 26.33 6.71 14.89
N ILE A 49 27.05 7.84 14.97
CA ILE A 49 27.96 8.15 16.08
C ILE A 49 27.33 9.08 17.14
N SER A 50 26.08 9.53 16.93
CA SER A 50 25.36 10.50 17.78
C SER A 50 25.35 10.17 19.27
N THR A 51 25.38 8.89 19.63
CA THR A 51 25.40 8.43 21.02
C THR A 51 26.69 8.76 21.78
N HIS A 52 27.78 9.02 21.06
CA HIS A 52 29.11 9.32 21.62
C HIS A 52 29.45 10.81 21.59
N ILE A 53 28.56 11.65 21.07
CA ILE A 53 28.81 13.08 20.86
C ILE A 53 27.72 13.95 21.48
N THR A 54 28.10 15.16 21.84
CA THR A 54 27.20 16.23 22.27
C THR A 54 27.41 17.43 21.35
N LEU A 55 26.36 17.91 20.72
CA LEU A 55 26.46 19.07 19.83
C LEU A 55 26.55 20.36 20.66
N ARG A 56 27.52 21.21 20.29
CA ARG A 56 27.60 22.58 20.76
C ARG A 56 26.63 23.47 19.97
N GLU A 57 26.37 24.67 20.47
CA GLU A 57 25.45 25.64 19.86
C GLU A 57 25.89 26.04 18.44
N ASP A 58 27.18 26.33 18.23
CA ASP A 58 27.76 26.66 16.92
C ASP A 58 27.61 25.53 15.88
N GLN A 59 27.80 24.29 16.34
CA GLN A 59 27.64 23.11 15.50
C GLN A 59 26.17 22.86 15.19
N LEU A 60 25.29 23.05 16.18
CA LEU A 60 23.86 22.86 16.01
C LEU A 60 23.27 23.87 15.00
N ASP A 61 23.71 25.13 15.03
CA ASP A 61 23.31 26.12 14.04
C ASP A 61 23.65 25.70 12.61
N THR A 62 24.87 25.18 12.42
CA THR A 62 25.33 24.66 11.13
C THR A 62 24.52 23.45 10.69
N VAL A 63 24.23 22.53 11.63
CA VAL A 63 23.41 21.35 11.38
C VAL A 63 21.98 21.75 10.98
N LEU A 64 21.38 22.72 11.68
CA LEU A 64 20.00 23.15 11.45
C LEU A 64 19.83 23.97 10.17
N ALA A 65 20.88 24.65 9.68
CA ALA A 65 20.86 25.33 8.38
C ALA A 65 20.50 24.38 7.21
N VAL A 66 20.80 23.09 7.35
CA VAL A 66 20.45 22.06 6.36
C VAL A 66 18.94 21.83 6.24
N LEU A 67 18.12 22.27 7.21
CA LEU A 67 16.65 22.24 7.10
C LEU A 67 16.13 23.10 5.94
N GLU A 68 16.95 23.99 5.39
CA GLU A 68 16.61 24.81 4.23
C GLU A 68 16.94 24.14 2.87
N ASP A 69 17.60 22.97 2.86
CA ASP A 69 17.98 22.23 1.65
C ASP A 69 16.74 21.88 0.80
N SER A 70 16.87 21.96 -0.52
CA SER A 70 15.78 21.64 -1.44
C SER A 70 15.45 20.15 -1.45
N SER A 71 16.43 19.29 -1.18
CA SER A 71 16.28 17.83 -1.16
C SER A 71 15.49 17.38 0.07
N ARG A 72 14.35 16.73 -0.17
CA ARG A 72 13.52 16.12 0.89
C ARG A 72 14.28 15.05 1.66
N ASP A 73 15.09 14.25 0.97
CA ASP A 73 15.84 13.14 1.58
C ASP A 73 16.86 13.66 2.61
N ILE A 74 17.55 14.75 2.28
CA ILE A 74 18.49 15.41 3.20
C ILE A 74 17.76 15.95 4.44
N ARG A 75 16.62 16.64 4.25
CA ARG A 75 15.82 17.17 5.37
C ARG A 75 15.29 16.05 6.27
N GLU A 76 14.76 14.97 5.69
CA GLU A 76 14.28 13.82 6.45
C GLU A 76 15.42 13.11 7.20
N ALA A 77 16.59 12.94 6.57
CA ALA A 77 17.77 12.38 7.23
C ALA A 77 18.22 13.25 8.43
N LEU A 78 18.14 14.57 8.29
CA LEU A 78 18.43 15.52 9.36
C LEU A 78 17.41 15.45 10.50
N HIS A 79 16.11 15.39 10.20
CA HIS A 79 15.08 15.15 11.21
C HIS A 79 15.34 13.86 11.99
N GLU A 80 15.80 12.81 11.30
CA GLU A 80 16.15 11.55 11.95
C GLU A 80 17.43 11.68 12.79
N LEU A 81 18.46 12.39 12.33
CA LEU A 81 19.64 12.71 13.13
C LEU A 81 19.25 13.42 14.43
N LEU A 82 18.43 14.48 14.36
CA LEU A 82 17.97 15.26 15.51
C LEU A 82 17.18 14.42 16.55
N CYS A 83 16.60 13.29 16.15
CA CYS A 83 15.98 12.36 17.11
C CYS A 83 16.99 11.73 18.09
N TYR A 84 18.26 11.64 17.69
CA TYR A 84 19.32 10.98 18.46
C TYR A 84 20.38 11.93 18.99
N THR A 85 20.35 13.21 18.61
CA THR A 85 21.33 14.19 19.09
C THR A 85 21.20 14.42 20.60
N ASN A 86 22.33 14.73 21.22
CA ASN A 86 22.39 15.20 22.59
C ASN A 86 22.79 16.68 22.59
N VAL A 87 22.06 17.45 23.37
CA VAL A 87 22.19 18.90 23.44
C VAL A 87 22.44 19.33 24.90
N SER A 88 23.26 20.36 25.09
CA SER A 88 23.74 20.75 26.42
C SER A 88 22.94 21.87 27.09
N THR A 89 22.26 22.73 26.33
CA THR A 89 21.59 23.94 26.86
C THR A 89 20.13 24.04 26.42
N LYS A 90 19.31 24.82 27.14
CA LYS A 90 17.91 25.05 26.78
C LYS A 90 17.79 25.90 25.51
N GLU A 91 18.75 26.79 25.29
CA GLU A 91 18.84 27.69 24.13
C GLU A 91 18.94 26.88 22.85
N CYS A 92 19.74 25.80 22.84
CA CYS A 92 19.82 24.89 21.71
C CYS A 92 18.49 24.15 21.41
N ILE A 93 17.72 23.78 22.45
CA ILE A 93 16.38 23.18 22.25
C ILE A 93 15.41 24.21 21.66
N GLN A 94 15.45 25.45 22.15
CA GLN A 94 14.65 26.55 21.62
C GLN A 94 15.01 26.84 20.16
N LEU A 95 16.30 26.85 19.82
CA LEU A 95 16.79 27.08 18.46
C LEU A 95 16.35 25.95 17.51
N ALA A 96 16.52 24.69 17.93
CA ALA A 96 16.04 23.54 17.17
C ALA A 96 14.51 23.58 16.94
N LEU A 97 13.73 23.94 17.96
CA LEU A 97 12.28 24.09 17.82
C LEU A 97 11.92 25.19 16.83
N LEU A 98 12.52 26.38 16.96
CA LEU A 98 12.24 27.50 16.07
C LEU A 98 12.56 27.17 14.61
N GLU A 99 13.70 26.52 14.35
CA GLU A 99 14.09 26.17 12.99
C GLU A 99 13.21 25.05 12.40
N LEU A 100 12.81 24.07 13.21
CA LEU A 100 11.83 23.06 12.80
C LEU A 100 10.46 23.67 12.50
N LEU A 101 10.02 24.69 13.24
CA LEU A 101 8.78 25.41 12.96
C LEU A 101 8.88 26.25 11.67
N LYS A 102 10.02 26.89 11.41
CA LYS A 102 10.28 27.55 10.12
C LYS A 102 10.28 26.55 8.96
N ASN A 103 10.91 25.40 9.15
CA ASN A 103 10.89 24.30 8.18
C ASN A 103 9.46 23.84 7.89
N LEU A 104 8.61 23.66 8.91
CA LEU A 104 7.21 23.28 8.74
C LEU A 104 6.40 24.31 7.94
N ASN A 105 6.66 25.59 8.14
CA ASN A 105 6.03 26.67 7.37
C ASN A 105 6.50 26.69 5.90
N LYS A 106 7.77 26.39 5.65
CA LYS A 106 8.35 26.36 4.29
C LYS A 106 8.01 25.07 3.54
N TYR A 107 7.98 23.94 4.24
CA TYR A 107 7.74 22.58 3.73
C TYR A 107 6.69 21.86 4.59
N PRO A 108 5.38 22.12 4.37
CA PRO A 108 4.31 21.46 5.13
C PRO A 108 4.30 19.92 5.00
N THR A 109 4.91 19.40 3.92
CA THR A 109 5.05 17.97 3.62
C THR A 109 5.91 17.22 4.64
N ASP A 110 6.75 17.95 5.39
CA ASP A 110 7.67 17.40 6.38
C ASP A 110 7.02 17.28 7.79
N ARG A 111 5.74 17.62 7.94
CA ARG A 111 4.99 17.63 9.21
C ARG A 111 5.20 16.38 10.07
N ASN A 112 5.06 15.19 9.47
CA ASN A 112 5.17 13.94 10.22
C ASN A 112 6.59 13.68 10.74
N SER A 113 7.61 14.04 9.95
CA SER A 113 9.01 13.85 10.35
C SER A 113 9.42 14.87 11.41
N VAL A 114 8.94 16.12 11.31
CA VAL A 114 9.11 17.17 12.33
C VAL A 114 8.46 16.76 13.66
N TRP A 115 7.20 16.31 13.67
CA TRP A 115 6.53 15.86 14.90
C TRP A 115 7.22 14.65 15.54
N LYS A 116 7.70 13.70 14.72
CA LYS A 116 8.50 12.57 15.20
C LYS A 116 9.82 13.06 15.83
N CYS A 117 10.49 14.01 15.20
CA CYS A 117 11.71 14.62 15.73
C CYS A 117 11.47 15.26 17.10
N LEU A 118 10.45 16.11 17.22
CA LEU A 118 10.12 16.80 18.48
C LEU A 118 9.68 15.84 19.59
N LYS A 119 8.99 14.75 19.25
CA LYS A 119 8.70 13.65 20.18
C LYS A 119 9.99 13.13 20.82
N PHE A 120 10.98 12.77 20.01
CA PHE A 120 12.24 12.22 20.51
C PHE A 120 13.07 13.28 21.24
N LEU A 121 13.16 14.49 20.70
CA LEU A 121 13.89 15.60 21.31
C LEU A 121 13.38 15.91 22.73
N GLY A 122 12.06 15.97 22.92
CA GLY A 122 11.43 16.20 24.22
C GLY A 122 11.62 15.02 25.19
N SER A 123 11.55 13.79 24.68
CA SER A 123 11.76 12.59 25.50
C SER A 123 13.20 12.46 26.03
N ARG A 124 14.19 12.93 25.26
CA ARG A 124 15.62 12.88 25.63
C ARG A 124 16.05 14.01 26.55
N HIS A 125 15.45 15.20 26.40
CA HIS A 125 15.87 16.41 27.13
C HIS A 125 14.77 17.02 28.02
N PRO A 126 14.09 16.22 28.87
CA PRO A 126 12.93 16.71 29.62
C PRO A 126 13.28 17.82 30.62
N THR A 127 14.50 17.82 31.15
CA THR A 127 15.00 18.84 32.09
C THR A 127 15.31 20.17 31.40
N LEU A 128 15.77 20.15 30.14
CA LEU A 128 16.05 21.35 29.35
C LEU A 128 14.77 21.99 28.82
N VAL A 129 13.74 21.19 28.55
CA VAL A 129 12.42 21.67 28.10
C VAL A 129 11.64 22.33 29.23
N LEU A 130 11.75 21.84 30.47
CA LEU A 130 11.01 22.34 31.64
C LEU A 130 11.01 23.89 31.80
N PRO A 131 12.16 24.59 31.76
CA PRO A 131 12.18 26.05 31.89
C PRO A 131 11.57 26.79 30.69
N LEU A 132 11.41 26.14 29.54
CA LEU A 132 10.83 26.73 28.32
C LEU A 132 9.31 26.63 28.30
N VAL A 133 8.71 25.69 29.04
CA VAL A 133 7.26 25.40 28.99
C VAL A 133 6.37 26.65 29.14
N PRO A 134 6.61 27.57 30.08
CA PRO A 134 5.75 28.74 30.23
C PRO A 134 5.77 29.68 29.01
N GLU A 135 6.94 29.81 28.36
CA GLU A 135 7.11 30.60 27.14
C GLU A 135 6.46 29.91 25.94
N LEU A 136 6.71 28.60 25.79
CA LEU A 136 6.19 27.80 24.68
C LEU A 136 4.66 27.68 24.69
N LEU A 137 4.05 27.53 25.87
CA LEU A 137 2.60 27.49 26.02
C LEU A 137 1.97 28.88 26.11
N SER A 138 2.78 29.95 26.03
CA SER A 138 2.33 31.34 26.21
C SER A 138 1.48 31.52 27.48
N THR A 139 1.86 30.87 28.58
CA THR A 139 1.14 30.98 29.86
C THR A 139 1.56 32.25 30.58
N HIS A 140 0.62 33.14 30.87
CA HIS A 140 0.88 34.34 31.68
C HIS A 140 0.33 34.16 33.11
N PRO A 141 1.08 34.50 34.17
CA PRO A 141 0.64 34.27 35.56
C PRO A 141 -0.67 34.96 35.98
N TYR A 142 -1.05 36.03 35.26
CA TYR A 142 -2.20 36.88 35.61
C TYR A 142 -3.23 37.03 34.49
N PHE A 143 -2.92 36.59 33.27
CA PHE A 143 -3.78 36.80 32.10
C PHE A 143 -3.99 35.48 31.39
N ASP A 144 -5.25 35.21 31.06
CA ASP A 144 -5.57 34.11 30.16
C ASP A 144 -5.24 34.54 28.74
N THR A 145 -4.24 33.90 28.14
CA THR A 145 -3.92 34.05 26.73
C THR A 145 -5.00 33.37 25.88
N PRO A 146 -5.28 33.89 24.67
CA PRO A 146 -6.25 33.27 23.78
C PRO A 146 -5.84 31.83 23.48
N GLU A 147 -6.81 30.92 23.51
CA GLU A 147 -6.61 29.49 23.23
C GLU A 147 -6.09 29.32 21.78
N PRO A 148 -4.92 28.68 21.58
CA PRO A 148 -4.38 28.44 20.25
C PRO A 148 -5.24 27.46 19.45
N ASP A 149 -5.20 27.57 18.13
CA ASP A 149 -5.94 26.67 17.23
C ASP A 149 -5.33 25.27 17.25
N MET A 150 -6.20 24.25 17.38
CA MET A 150 -5.79 22.84 17.34
C MET A 150 -5.53 22.33 15.93
N ASP A 151 -5.92 23.07 14.90
CA ASP A 151 -5.60 22.75 13.51
C ASP A 151 -4.23 23.30 13.07
N ASP A 152 -3.60 24.16 13.88
CA ASP A 152 -2.28 24.71 13.60
C ASP A 152 -1.17 23.63 13.81
N PRO A 153 -0.48 23.20 12.73
CA PRO A 153 0.57 22.19 12.85
C PRO A 153 1.76 22.65 13.69
N ALA A 154 2.02 23.95 13.79
CA ALA A 154 3.09 24.51 14.62
C ALA A 154 2.76 24.38 16.11
N TYR A 155 1.52 24.69 16.50
CA TYR A 155 1.07 24.50 17.88
C TYR A 155 1.06 23.02 18.30
N ILE A 156 0.57 22.11 17.43
CA ILE A 156 0.65 20.67 17.68
C ILE A 156 2.10 20.22 17.90
N ALA A 157 3.05 20.74 17.10
CA ALA A 157 4.47 20.43 17.23
C ALA A 157 5.02 20.80 18.63
N VAL A 158 4.65 21.98 19.14
CA VAL A 158 5.00 22.43 20.51
C VAL A 158 4.39 21.50 21.57
N LEU A 159 3.10 21.15 21.44
CA LEU A 159 2.44 20.25 22.39
C LEU A 159 3.07 18.85 22.40
N VAL A 160 3.45 18.32 21.24
CA VAL A 160 4.15 17.03 21.12
C VAL A 160 5.48 17.07 21.87
N LEU A 161 6.28 18.15 21.74
CA LEU A 161 7.52 18.32 22.47
C LEU A 161 7.27 18.33 24.00
N VAL A 162 6.33 19.15 24.45
CA VAL A 162 6.02 19.34 25.88
C VAL A 162 5.48 18.07 26.52
N PHE A 163 4.54 17.37 25.88
CA PHE A 163 3.97 16.13 26.44
C PHE A 163 4.98 14.98 26.47
N ASN A 164 5.90 14.90 25.51
CA ASN A 164 6.96 13.91 25.56
C ASN A 164 7.98 14.20 26.67
N ALA A 165 8.28 15.47 26.94
CA ALA A 165 9.11 15.89 28.07
C ALA A 165 8.41 15.64 29.43
N ALA A 166 7.10 15.89 29.51
CA ALA A 166 6.30 15.72 30.73
C ALA A 166 6.23 14.28 31.23
N LYS A 167 6.46 13.28 30.36
CA LYS A 167 6.51 11.87 30.75
C LYS A 167 7.57 11.60 31.83
N SER A 168 8.72 12.27 31.72
CA SER A 168 9.86 12.11 32.63
C SER A 168 9.96 13.21 33.69
N CYS A 169 9.18 14.29 33.56
CA CYS A 169 9.18 15.44 34.47
C CYS A 169 7.81 15.59 35.18
N PRO A 170 7.64 15.05 36.41
CA PRO A 170 6.35 15.06 37.11
C PRO A 170 5.88 16.45 37.56
N THR A 171 6.78 17.44 37.57
CA THR A 171 6.48 18.84 37.90
C THR A 171 5.90 19.62 36.72
N MET A 172 6.06 19.11 35.48
CA MET A 172 5.65 19.81 34.27
C MET A 172 4.13 20.00 34.15
N PRO A 173 3.27 19.02 34.51
CA PRO A 173 1.82 19.22 34.50
C PRO A 173 1.32 20.34 35.40
N ALA A 174 2.08 20.76 36.41
CA ALA A 174 1.71 21.89 37.26
C ALA A 174 1.79 23.24 36.51
N LEU A 175 2.46 23.28 35.36
CA LEU A 175 2.59 24.47 34.51
C LEU A 175 1.51 24.52 33.41
N PHE A 176 0.66 23.50 33.31
CA PHE A 176 -0.35 23.41 32.24
C PHE A 176 -1.60 24.21 32.58
N SER A 177 -2.13 24.88 31.55
CA SER A 177 -3.46 25.49 31.58
C SER A 177 -4.57 24.44 31.45
N ASP A 178 -5.81 24.84 31.74
CA ASP A 178 -6.97 23.95 31.60
C ASP A 178 -7.17 23.45 30.15
N HIS A 179 -7.00 24.34 29.17
CA HIS A 179 -7.07 23.95 27.75
C HIS A 179 -5.95 22.98 27.35
N THR A 180 -4.74 23.09 27.92
CA THR A 180 -3.64 22.15 27.65
C THR A 180 -4.01 20.72 28.04
N PHE A 181 -4.77 20.53 29.12
CA PHE A 181 -5.28 19.20 29.49
C PHE A 181 -6.34 18.66 28.52
N ARG A 182 -7.21 19.54 28.00
CA ARG A 182 -8.18 19.17 26.95
C ARG A 182 -7.46 18.78 25.66
N HIS A 183 -6.48 19.58 25.23
CA HIS A 183 -5.65 19.32 24.05
C HIS A 183 -4.86 18.03 24.20
N TYR A 184 -4.32 17.75 25.38
CA TYR A 184 -3.70 16.47 25.69
C TYR A 184 -4.64 15.29 25.48
N ALA A 185 -5.87 15.36 26.01
CA ALA A 185 -6.84 14.28 25.87
C ALA A 185 -7.18 14.02 24.40
N TYR A 186 -7.44 15.09 23.63
CA TYR A 186 -7.71 15.00 22.21
C TYR A 186 -6.53 14.39 21.43
N LEU A 187 -5.31 14.92 21.61
CA LEU A 187 -4.12 14.44 20.89
C LEU A 187 -3.71 13.03 21.33
N ARG A 188 -4.02 12.62 22.55
CA ARG A 188 -3.78 11.24 23.00
C ARG A 188 -4.68 10.24 22.29
N ASP A 189 -5.91 10.62 22.00
CA ASP A 189 -6.89 9.78 21.29
C ASP A 189 -6.62 9.78 19.78
N SER A 190 -6.30 10.94 19.18
CA SER A 190 -6.05 11.05 17.73
C SER A 190 -4.62 10.66 17.30
N LEU A 191 -3.60 11.00 18.10
CA LEU A 191 -2.16 10.85 17.78
C LEU A 191 -1.42 10.05 18.86
N SER A 192 -1.98 8.90 19.25
CA SER A 192 -1.43 8.00 20.28
C SER A 192 0.02 7.54 20.06
N HIS A 193 0.47 7.49 18.81
CA HIS A 193 1.83 7.13 18.43
C HIS A 193 2.86 8.26 18.67
N LEU A 194 2.41 9.52 18.80
CA LEU A 194 3.25 10.69 19.08
C LEU A 194 3.15 11.13 20.54
N VAL A 195 1.98 11.04 21.16
CA VAL A 195 1.71 11.56 22.51
C VAL A 195 1.68 10.43 23.56
N PRO A 196 2.56 10.46 24.59
CA PRO A 196 2.63 9.40 25.58
C PRO A 196 1.50 9.49 26.64
N PRO A 197 1.21 8.39 27.35
CA PRO A 197 0.37 8.44 28.54
C PRO A 197 1.07 9.20 29.68
N LEU A 198 0.40 10.21 30.23
CA LEU A 198 0.89 11.05 31.33
C LEU A 198 0.13 10.75 32.62
N ARG A 199 0.83 10.87 33.76
CA ARG A 199 0.22 10.79 35.10
C ARG A 199 -0.20 12.19 35.53
N LEU A 200 -1.44 12.56 35.19
CA LEU A 200 -1.97 13.90 35.49
C LEU A 200 -2.68 13.93 36.86
N PRO A 201 -2.41 14.96 37.71
CA PRO A 201 -3.08 15.10 39.00
C PRO A 201 -4.59 15.35 38.79
N GLY A 202 -5.44 14.60 39.50
CA GLY A 202 -6.90 14.75 39.45
C GLY A 202 -7.64 13.72 38.58
N ARG A 203 -6.95 12.97 37.71
CA ARG A 203 -7.56 11.85 36.96
C ARG A 203 -7.23 10.53 37.68
N LYS A 204 -8.17 10.04 38.50
CA LYS A 204 -8.15 8.62 38.91
C LYS A 204 -8.11 7.79 37.63
N GLN A 205 -7.02 7.06 37.42
CA GLN A 205 -6.97 6.03 36.38
C GLN A 205 -8.12 5.05 36.63
N VAL A 206 -9.17 5.14 35.82
CA VAL A 206 -10.21 4.09 35.70
C VAL A 206 -9.65 2.87 34.94
N TYR A 207 -8.36 2.87 34.62
CA TYR A 207 -7.60 1.69 34.21
C TYR A 207 -6.44 1.47 35.17
N SER A 208 -6.77 1.13 36.43
CA SER A 208 -5.93 0.22 37.19
C SER A 208 -6.46 -1.19 36.90
N LEU A 209 -5.90 -1.82 35.87
CA LEU A 209 -5.53 -3.22 36.00
C LEU A 209 -4.02 -3.27 35.83
N ASP A 210 -3.41 -3.92 36.79
CA ASP A 210 -1.98 -3.97 37.03
C ASP A 210 -1.16 -4.50 35.87
N SER A 211 0.13 -4.21 36.00
CA SER A 211 1.31 -4.70 35.32
C SER A 211 1.41 -6.23 35.19
N VAL A 212 0.50 -6.86 34.47
CA VAL A 212 0.67 -8.22 33.96
C VAL A 212 0.13 -8.27 32.52
N ASP A 213 1.05 -8.52 31.61
CA ASP A 213 0.87 -8.98 30.24
C ASP A 213 0.31 -8.03 29.18
N SER A 214 1.15 -7.86 28.15
CA SER A 214 0.82 -7.57 26.76
C SER A 214 -0.13 -8.61 26.10
N SER A 215 -1.08 -9.18 26.84
CA SER A 215 -1.95 -10.30 26.42
C SER A 215 -3.39 -9.90 26.05
N CYS A 216 -3.81 -8.65 26.30
CA CYS A 216 -5.16 -8.20 25.91
C CYS A 216 -5.33 -8.14 24.38
N GLY A 217 -4.26 -7.82 23.64
CA GLY A 217 -4.25 -7.89 22.18
C GLY A 217 -4.21 -9.32 21.62
N SER A 218 -3.49 -10.24 22.28
CA SER A 218 -3.35 -11.61 21.77
C SER A 218 -4.64 -12.43 21.92
N SER A 219 -5.37 -12.26 23.03
CA SER A 219 -6.62 -13.00 23.27
C SER A 219 -7.74 -12.67 22.27
N SER A 220 -7.82 -11.42 21.79
CA SER A 220 -8.81 -11.02 20.78
C SER A 220 -8.45 -11.55 19.38
N VAL A 221 -7.16 -11.52 19.03
CA VAL A 221 -6.64 -12.03 17.76
C VAL A 221 -6.84 -13.54 17.65
N GLU A 222 -6.51 -14.29 18.71
CA GLU A 222 -6.69 -15.75 18.77
C GLU A 222 -8.18 -16.13 18.63
N SER A 223 -9.07 -15.40 19.32
CA SER A 223 -10.51 -15.61 19.22
C SER A 223 -11.02 -15.34 17.79
N ALA A 224 -10.52 -14.28 17.14
CA ALA A 224 -10.86 -13.95 15.76
C ALA A 224 -10.32 -15.01 14.77
N GLN A 225 -9.12 -15.55 15.01
CA GLN A 225 -8.53 -16.61 14.20
C GLN A 225 -9.33 -17.92 14.30
N LEU A 226 -9.76 -18.29 15.51
CA LEU A 226 -10.64 -19.45 15.73
C LEU A 226 -11.99 -19.26 15.02
N PHE A 227 -12.59 -18.07 15.10
CA PHE A 227 -13.83 -17.76 14.38
C PHE A 227 -13.67 -17.87 12.85
N LEU A 228 -12.55 -17.38 12.30
CA LEU A 228 -12.21 -17.52 10.88
C LEU A 228 -12.15 -19.00 10.48
N GLN A 229 -11.42 -19.82 11.24
CA GLN A 229 -11.29 -21.25 10.97
C GLN A 229 -12.63 -21.99 11.08
N GLN A 230 -13.43 -21.69 12.10
CA GLN A 230 -14.78 -22.25 12.25
C GLN A 230 -15.69 -21.85 11.08
N SER A 231 -15.57 -20.62 10.59
CA SER A 231 -16.34 -20.14 9.43
C SER A 231 -15.98 -20.88 8.15
N LEU A 232 -14.69 -21.14 7.91
CA LEU A 232 -14.24 -21.94 6.76
C LEU A 232 -14.66 -23.41 6.87
N ASN A 233 -14.59 -24.00 8.05
CA ASN A 233 -15.03 -25.38 8.28
C ASN A 233 -16.54 -25.55 8.09
N ARG A 234 -17.34 -24.53 8.43
CA ARG A 234 -18.80 -24.53 8.16
C ARG A 234 -19.10 -24.52 6.65
N VAL A 235 -18.23 -23.91 5.85
CA VAL A 235 -18.40 -23.83 4.40
C VAL A 235 -17.87 -25.09 3.70
N SER A 236 -16.89 -25.79 4.27
CA SER A 236 -16.35 -27.01 3.68
C SER A 236 -17.32 -28.20 3.68
N SER A 237 -18.46 -28.11 4.37
CA SER A 237 -19.52 -29.13 4.28
C SER A 237 -20.36 -29.03 3.00
N ILE A 238 -20.18 -27.98 2.18
CA ILE A 238 -20.90 -27.80 0.92
C ILE A 238 -20.28 -28.73 -0.14
N GLN A 239 -20.97 -29.84 -0.44
CA GLN A 239 -20.52 -30.83 -1.43
C GLN A 239 -21.06 -30.53 -2.84
N ASN A 240 -22.26 -29.95 -2.96
CA ASN A 240 -22.93 -29.73 -4.24
C ASN A 240 -23.29 -28.25 -4.42
N LEU A 241 -22.95 -27.70 -5.60
CA LEU A 241 -23.14 -26.28 -5.94
C LEU A 241 -24.61 -25.88 -6.22
N GLU A 242 -25.60 -26.73 -5.94
CA GLU A 242 -26.98 -26.62 -6.44
C GLU A 242 -28.04 -26.29 -5.36
N THR A 243 -27.74 -26.38 -4.06
CA THR A 243 -28.74 -26.13 -3.01
C THR A 243 -28.91 -24.62 -2.74
N ALA A 244 -30.16 -24.14 -2.64
CA ALA A 244 -30.44 -22.73 -2.32
C ALA A 244 -29.93 -22.31 -0.91
N GLY A 245 -30.03 -23.20 0.09
CA GLY A 245 -29.54 -22.93 1.44
C GLY A 245 -28.02 -22.75 1.53
N ASP A 246 -27.26 -23.39 0.64
CA ASP A 246 -25.80 -23.28 0.58
C ASP A 246 -25.38 -21.90 0.05
N GLN A 247 -26.18 -21.28 -0.83
CA GLN A 247 -25.93 -19.91 -1.29
C GLN A 247 -26.12 -18.89 -0.17
N ASP A 248 -27.16 -19.05 0.65
CA ASP A 248 -27.41 -18.16 1.78
C ASP A 248 -26.30 -18.29 2.83
N LEU A 249 -25.85 -19.52 3.12
CA LEU A 249 -24.70 -19.76 3.98
C LEU A 249 -23.43 -19.06 3.46
N LEU A 250 -23.15 -19.13 2.17
CA LEU A 250 -22.03 -18.40 1.55
C LEU A 250 -22.20 -16.88 1.67
N ASN A 251 -23.39 -16.33 1.42
CA ASN A 251 -23.64 -14.90 1.57
C ASN A 251 -23.39 -14.42 3.02
N PHE A 252 -23.88 -15.16 4.02
CA PHE A 252 -23.68 -14.82 5.42
C PHE A 252 -22.20 -14.91 5.81
N THR A 253 -21.52 -15.98 5.41
CA THR A 253 -20.09 -16.15 5.73
C THR A 253 -19.22 -15.09 5.05
N ILE A 254 -19.49 -14.72 3.79
CA ILE A 254 -18.79 -13.61 3.11
C ILE A 254 -18.95 -12.31 3.90
N ARG A 255 -20.17 -11.98 4.34
CA ARG A 255 -20.44 -10.77 5.13
C ARG A 255 -19.72 -10.79 6.48
N ASP A 256 -19.75 -11.93 7.17
CA ASP A 256 -19.08 -12.09 8.46
C ASP A 256 -17.56 -11.96 8.33
N LEU A 257 -16.97 -12.51 7.28
CA LEU A 257 -15.54 -12.40 6.98
C LEU A 257 -15.12 -10.97 6.60
N GLN A 258 -15.92 -10.29 5.78
CA GLN A 258 -15.70 -8.87 5.47
C GLN A 258 -15.73 -8.03 6.74
N ARG A 259 -16.71 -8.28 7.61
CA ARG A 259 -16.82 -7.57 8.88
C ARG A 259 -15.66 -7.87 9.82
N LEU A 260 -15.18 -9.12 9.84
CA LEU A 260 -13.99 -9.49 10.62
C LEU A 260 -12.75 -8.72 10.13
N GLY A 261 -12.56 -8.60 8.81
CA GLY A 261 -11.44 -7.85 8.24
C GLY A 261 -11.50 -6.35 8.51
N GLU A 262 -12.70 -5.76 8.63
CA GLU A 262 -12.88 -4.35 9.05
C GLU A 262 -12.53 -4.14 10.53
N LEU A 263 -12.79 -5.12 11.38
CA LEU A 263 -12.59 -5.02 12.84
C LEU A 263 -11.16 -5.36 13.26
N GLN A 264 -10.53 -6.33 12.60
CA GLN A 264 -9.21 -6.82 12.96
C GLN A 264 -8.21 -6.60 11.82
N THR A 265 -7.36 -5.59 11.96
CA THR A 265 -6.38 -5.18 10.93
C THR A 265 -5.33 -6.26 10.65
N GLU A 266 -4.92 -7.03 11.66
CA GLU A 266 -3.91 -8.09 11.52
C GLU A 266 -4.39 -9.27 10.67
N LEU A 267 -5.67 -9.65 10.79
CA LEU A 267 -6.28 -10.75 10.04
C LEU A 267 -7.00 -10.27 8.77
N ALA A 268 -6.97 -8.96 8.48
CA ALA A 268 -7.70 -8.37 7.37
C ALA A 268 -7.32 -9.00 6.01
N GLY A 269 -6.03 -9.29 5.79
CA GLY A 269 -5.55 -9.94 4.57
C GLY A 269 -6.15 -11.34 4.37
N ALA A 270 -6.07 -12.19 5.40
CA ALA A 270 -6.63 -13.54 5.35
C ALA A 270 -8.17 -13.55 5.23
N ALA A 271 -8.85 -12.66 5.96
CA ALA A 271 -10.30 -12.54 5.92
C ALA A 271 -10.82 -12.08 4.54
N ASP A 272 -10.16 -11.08 3.95
CA ASP A 272 -10.50 -10.58 2.61
C ASP A 272 -10.19 -11.61 1.52
N PHE A 273 -9.07 -12.32 1.63
CA PHE A 273 -8.73 -13.44 0.75
C PHE A 273 -9.81 -14.53 0.78
N CYS A 274 -10.25 -14.93 1.97
CA CYS A 274 -11.33 -15.91 2.12
C CYS A 274 -12.65 -15.39 1.55
N ALA A 275 -13.02 -14.15 1.87
CA ALA A 275 -14.26 -13.55 1.41
C ALA A 275 -14.32 -13.45 -0.13
N THR A 276 -13.22 -13.03 -0.75
CA THR A 276 -13.10 -12.93 -2.22
C THR A 276 -13.13 -14.31 -2.88
N TYR A 277 -12.45 -15.32 -2.33
CA TYR A 277 -12.58 -16.70 -2.81
C TYR A 277 -14.00 -17.25 -2.71
N LEU A 278 -14.65 -17.11 -1.55
CA LEU A 278 -16.03 -17.56 -1.36
C LEU A 278 -17.00 -16.82 -2.27
N ARG A 279 -16.73 -15.53 -2.56
CA ARG A 279 -17.49 -14.75 -3.54
C ARG A 279 -17.33 -15.31 -4.96
N CYS A 280 -16.14 -15.71 -5.39
CA CYS A 280 -15.93 -16.37 -6.67
C CYS A 280 -16.77 -17.66 -6.78
N GLN A 281 -16.79 -18.45 -5.71
CA GLN A 281 -17.54 -19.71 -5.64
C GLN A 281 -19.05 -19.49 -5.65
N LEU A 282 -19.53 -18.48 -4.91
CA LEU A 282 -20.92 -18.07 -4.94
C LEU A 282 -21.36 -17.59 -6.32
N LEU A 283 -20.52 -16.81 -7.01
CA LEU A 283 -20.78 -16.36 -8.39
C LEU A 283 -20.84 -17.56 -9.36
N LEU A 284 -19.95 -18.53 -9.19
CA LEU A 284 -19.95 -19.77 -9.97
C LEU A 284 -21.25 -20.57 -9.73
N MET A 285 -21.66 -20.75 -8.47
CA MET A 285 -22.93 -21.40 -8.12
C MET A 285 -24.13 -20.70 -8.78
N LYS A 286 -24.19 -19.37 -8.67
CA LYS A 286 -25.28 -18.57 -9.26
C LYS A 286 -25.34 -18.73 -10.78
N ALA A 287 -24.19 -18.70 -11.46
CA ALA A 287 -24.12 -18.90 -12.90
C ALA A 287 -24.52 -20.33 -13.34
N LEU A 288 -24.22 -21.35 -12.54
CA LEU A 288 -24.56 -22.74 -12.82
C LEU A 288 -26.03 -23.09 -12.52
N GLN A 289 -26.65 -22.41 -11.55
CA GLN A 289 -28.07 -22.58 -11.20
C GLN A 289 -29.02 -21.72 -12.05
N GLU A 290 -28.50 -20.83 -12.88
CA GLU A 290 -29.33 -19.90 -13.64
C GLU A 290 -30.31 -20.66 -14.56
N LYS A 291 -31.58 -20.21 -14.62
CA LYS A 291 -32.64 -20.86 -15.42
C LYS A 291 -32.30 -21.00 -16.91
N LEU A 292 -31.24 -20.30 -17.34
CA LEU A 292 -30.56 -20.37 -18.62
C LEU A 292 -30.26 -21.81 -19.10
N TRP A 293 -30.03 -22.75 -18.19
CA TRP A 293 -29.71 -24.13 -18.55
C TRP A 293 -30.93 -24.97 -18.95
N ASN A 294 -32.14 -24.52 -18.60
CA ASN A 294 -33.39 -25.25 -18.78
C ASN A 294 -34.27 -24.67 -19.92
N VAL A 295 -33.84 -23.60 -20.59
CA VAL A 295 -34.57 -22.90 -21.66
C VAL A 295 -33.81 -22.99 -22.99
N ALA A 296 -34.54 -23.01 -24.12
CA ALA A 296 -33.95 -23.06 -25.45
C ALA A 296 -33.07 -21.83 -25.75
N VAL A 297 -31.84 -22.12 -26.17
CA VAL A 297 -30.72 -21.19 -26.43
C VAL A 297 -31.05 -19.91 -27.24
N PRO A 298 -31.97 -19.89 -28.23
CA PRO A 298 -32.20 -18.69 -29.05
C PRO A 298 -33.03 -17.56 -28.40
N LEU A 299 -33.68 -17.78 -27.24
CA LEU A 299 -34.72 -16.88 -26.74
C LEU A 299 -34.30 -15.98 -25.56
N TYR A 300 -33.07 -16.08 -25.05
CA TYR A 300 -32.66 -15.43 -23.80
C TYR A 300 -31.31 -14.69 -23.88
N LEU A 301 -31.29 -13.52 -24.55
CA LEU A 301 -30.08 -12.70 -24.68
C LEU A 301 -29.68 -11.99 -23.37
N GLN A 302 -30.63 -11.55 -22.53
CA GLN A 302 -30.32 -10.73 -21.34
C GLN A 302 -29.68 -11.50 -20.16
N GLN A 303 -30.10 -12.74 -19.85
CA GLN A 303 -29.46 -13.55 -18.79
C GLN A 303 -28.14 -14.20 -19.22
N ASN A 304 -27.85 -14.28 -20.53
CA ASN A 304 -26.51 -14.65 -20.96
C ASN A 304 -25.49 -13.58 -20.54
N VAL A 305 -25.90 -12.30 -20.55
CA VAL A 305 -25.04 -11.17 -20.15
C VAL A 305 -24.63 -11.27 -18.68
N THR A 306 -25.56 -11.65 -17.78
CA THR A 306 -25.28 -11.80 -16.35
C THR A 306 -24.30 -12.94 -16.07
N ALA A 307 -24.49 -14.10 -16.69
CA ALA A 307 -23.57 -15.23 -16.57
C ALA A 307 -22.18 -14.93 -17.18
N THR A 308 -22.12 -14.23 -18.32
CA THR A 308 -20.84 -13.83 -18.93
C THR A 308 -20.11 -12.79 -18.09
N ALA A 309 -20.84 -11.83 -17.51
CA ALA A 309 -20.26 -10.84 -16.61
C ALA A 309 -19.76 -11.49 -15.31
N ALA A 310 -20.50 -12.48 -14.79
CA ALA A 310 -20.05 -13.27 -13.63
C ALA A 310 -18.76 -14.05 -13.94
N ALA A 311 -18.64 -14.69 -15.11
CA ALA A 311 -17.42 -15.38 -15.52
C ALA A 311 -16.22 -14.42 -15.63
N GLN A 312 -16.41 -13.24 -16.23
CA GLN A 312 -15.37 -12.20 -16.31
C GLN A 312 -14.98 -11.69 -14.93
N GLN A 313 -15.95 -11.47 -14.04
CA GLN A 313 -15.71 -11.06 -12.67
C GLN A 313 -14.91 -12.11 -11.89
N ILE A 314 -15.23 -13.40 -12.03
CA ILE A 314 -14.45 -14.47 -11.38
C ILE A 314 -13.01 -14.47 -11.89
N LEU A 315 -12.78 -14.27 -13.20
CA LEU A 315 -11.43 -14.17 -13.75
C LEU A 315 -10.67 -12.99 -13.14
N GLU A 316 -11.26 -11.80 -13.11
CA GLU A 316 -10.64 -10.60 -12.52
C GLU A 316 -10.29 -10.81 -11.03
N GLU A 317 -11.23 -11.36 -10.26
CA GLU A 317 -11.02 -11.67 -8.83
C GLU A 317 -9.96 -12.76 -8.63
N THR A 318 -9.85 -13.77 -9.52
CA THR A 318 -8.76 -14.77 -9.43
C THR A 318 -7.39 -14.16 -9.69
N TYR A 319 -7.27 -13.15 -10.56
CA TYR A 319 -6.01 -12.42 -10.74
C TYR A 319 -5.69 -11.54 -9.55
N LYS A 320 -6.70 -10.90 -8.92
CA LYS A 320 -6.52 -10.21 -7.63
C LYS A 320 -6.03 -11.17 -6.55
N LEU A 321 -6.66 -12.33 -6.41
CA LEU A 321 -6.26 -13.35 -5.43
C LEU A 321 -4.81 -13.81 -5.60
N GLU A 322 -4.30 -13.91 -6.83
CA GLU A 322 -2.92 -14.34 -7.09
C GLU A 322 -1.88 -13.23 -6.89
N PHE A 323 -2.14 -12.02 -7.39
CA PHE A 323 -1.13 -10.97 -7.48
C PHE A 323 -1.24 -9.87 -6.42
N LEU A 324 -2.40 -9.73 -5.76
CA LEU A 324 -2.60 -8.72 -4.71
C LEU A 324 -2.14 -9.22 -3.33
N TYR A 325 -2.03 -10.53 -3.13
CA TYR A 325 -1.72 -11.11 -1.83
C TYR A 325 -0.28 -11.64 -1.79
N SER A 326 0.39 -11.46 -0.66
CA SER A 326 1.69 -12.04 -0.35
C SER A 326 1.55 -13.15 0.70
N GLY A 327 2.53 -14.07 0.72
CA GLY A 327 2.52 -15.23 1.63
C GLY A 327 1.69 -16.42 1.16
N LEU A 328 1.34 -16.50 -0.13
CA LEU A 328 0.64 -17.66 -0.70
C LEU A 328 1.61 -18.83 -0.90
N GLU A 329 1.23 -20.01 -0.41
CA GLU A 329 1.90 -21.27 -0.71
C GLU A 329 1.41 -21.84 -2.06
N SER A 330 2.17 -22.81 -2.59
CA SER A 330 1.84 -23.49 -3.85
C SER A 330 0.42 -24.05 -3.88
N ARG A 331 -0.10 -24.50 -2.73
CA ARG A 331 -1.47 -25.02 -2.57
C ARG A 331 -2.55 -23.98 -2.84
N GLN A 332 -2.44 -22.78 -2.26
CA GLN A 332 -3.44 -21.75 -2.50
C GLN A 332 -3.36 -21.25 -3.95
N VAL A 333 -2.14 -21.12 -4.49
CA VAL A 333 -1.94 -20.75 -5.90
C VAL A 333 -2.60 -21.79 -6.83
N ALA A 334 -2.37 -23.09 -6.62
CA ALA A 334 -3.01 -24.16 -7.38
C ALA A 334 -4.55 -24.10 -7.28
N THR A 335 -5.08 -23.78 -6.09
CA THR A 335 -6.53 -23.62 -5.88
C THR A 335 -7.09 -22.40 -6.63
N ILE A 336 -6.37 -21.28 -6.67
CA ILE A 336 -6.76 -20.09 -7.43
C ILE A 336 -6.76 -20.40 -8.93
N HIS A 337 -5.71 -21.06 -9.43
CA HIS A 337 -5.62 -21.49 -10.83
C HIS A 337 -6.72 -22.50 -11.18
N HIS A 338 -7.11 -23.38 -10.25
CA HIS A 338 -8.26 -24.28 -10.42
C HIS A 338 -9.57 -23.50 -10.62
N VAL A 339 -9.86 -22.51 -9.77
CA VAL A 339 -11.06 -21.66 -9.92
C VAL A 339 -11.02 -20.85 -11.21
N ARG A 340 -9.84 -20.38 -11.61
CA ARG A 340 -9.64 -19.71 -12.90
C ARG A 340 -9.98 -20.63 -14.07
N LEU A 341 -9.56 -21.90 -14.01
CA LEU A 341 -9.91 -22.88 -15.04
C LEU A 341 -11.42 -23.16 -15.08
N GLN A 342 -12.09 -23.25 -13.92
CA GLN A 342 -13.55 -23.35 -13.84
C GLN A 342 -14.23 -22.14 -14.51
N ALA A 343 -13.74 -20.93 -14.25
CA ALA A 343 -14.28 -19.71 -14.86
C ALA A 343 -14.06 -19.65 -16.38
N LYS A 344 -12.89 -20.08 -16.88
CA LYS A 344 -12.62 -20.19 -18.32
C LYS A 344 -13.49 -21.28 -18.97
N ALA A 345 -13.70 -22.40 -18.30
CA ALA A 345 -14.62 -23.44 -18.76
C ALA A 345 -16.06 -22.90 -18.85
N LEU A 346 -16.53 -22.17 -17.83
CA LEU A 346 -17.83 -21.51 -17.85
C LEU A 346 -17.94 -20.51 -19.01
N GLN A 347 -16.92 -19.68 -19.23
CA GLN A 347 -16.87 -18.75 -20.35
C GLN A 347 -16.94 -19.49 -21.71
N LEU A 348 -16.21 -20.58 -21.88
CA LEU A 348 -16.25 -21.42 -23.08
C LEU A 348 -17.64 -22.03 -23.32
N ILE A 349 -18.32 -22.49 -22.26
CA ILE A 349 -19.68 -23.04 -22.38
C ILE A 349 -20.67 -21.94 -22.79
N LEU A 350 -20.53 -20.73 -22.25
CA LEU A 350 -21.38 -19.59 -22.59
C LEU A 350 -21.13 -19.10 -24.03
N THR A 351 -19.86 -18.99 -24.45
CA THR A 351 -19.52 -18.59 -25.83
C THR A 351 -19.97 -19.64 -26.83
N ALA A 352 -19.93 -20.93 -26.49
CA ALA A 352 -20.47 -22.01 -27.33
C ALA A 352 -21.98 -21.96 -27.53
N ARG A 353 -22.72 -21.41 -26.56
CA ARG A 353 -24.18 -21.24 -26.63
C ARG A 353 -24.58 -20.02 -27.45
N THR A 354 -23.82 -18.92 -27.35
CA THR A 354 -23.99 -17.77 -28.23
C THR A 354 -23.45 -18.10 -29.62
N ARG A 355 -24.31 -18.19 -30.65
CA ARG A 355 -23.93 -18.66 -32.00
C ARG A 355 -22.75 -17.87 -32.61
N GLN A 356 -21.51 -18.28 -32.33
CA GLN A 356 -20.29 -17.84 -33.01
C GLN A 356 -19.83 -18.94 -33.98
N GLY A 357 -19.12 -18.56 -35.05
CA GLY A 357 -18.67 -19.49 -36.09
C GLY A 357 -17.87 -20.67 -35.54
N LEU A 358 -17.98 -21.83 -36.20
CA LEU A 358 -17.39 -23.10 -35.74
C LEU A 358 -15.86 -23.02 -35.51
N ASP A 359 -15.16 -22.22 -36.31
CA ASP A 359 -13.70 -22.07 -36.28
C ASP A 359 -13.19 -21.32 -35.03
N LEU A 360 -13.94 -20.31 -34.58
CA LEU A 360 -13.64 -19.58 -33.33
C LEU A 360 -13.84 -20.47 -32.10
N LEU A 361 -14.83 -21.37 -32.16
CA LEU A 361 -15.10 -22.32 -31.10
C LEU A 361 -14.00 -23.39 -31.02
N ILE A 362 -13.53 -23.92 -32.15
CA ILE A 362 -12.44 -24.90 -32.21
C ILE A 362 -11.17 -24.29 -31.59
N SER A 363 -10.75 -23.11 -32.05
CA SER A 363 -9.56 -22.44 -31.52
C SER A 363 -9.68 -22.10 -30.02
N SER A 364 -10.88 -21.77 -29.53
CA SER A 364 -11.11 -21.54 -28.10
C SER A 364 -11.03 -22.83 -27.28
N CYS A 365 -11.50 -23.96 -27.83
CA CYS A 365 -11.38 -25.28 -27.19
C CYS A 365 -9.92 -25.74 -27.14
N GLU A 366 -9.15 -25.57 -28.23
CA GLU A 366 -7.73 -25.91 -28.28
C GLU A 366 -6.91 -25.10 -27.26
N LYS A 367 -7.16 -23.78 -27.16
CA LYS A 367 -6.53 -22.92 -26.15
C LYS A 367 -6.86 -23.39 -24.74
N PHE A 368 -8.11 -23.73 -24.47
CA PHE A 368 -8.52 -24.24 -23.16
C PHE A 368 -7.80 -25.55 -22.81
N LEU A 369 -7.70 -26.50 -23.75
CA LEU A 369 -6.95 -27.75 -23.53
C LEU A 369 -5.46 -27.51 -23.27
N GLN A 370 -4.84 -26.57 -23.99
CA GLN A 370 -3.45 -26.18 -23.75
C GLN A 370 -3.25 -25.59 -22.35
N GLU A 371 -4.23 -24.87 -21.81
CA GLU A 371 -4.22 -24.35 -20.45
C GLU A 371 -4.42 -25.45 -19.39
N VAL A 372 -5.21 -26.48 -19.67
CA VAL A 372 -5.31 -27.66 -18.80
C VAL A 372 -3.97 -28.39 -18.73
N GLU A 373 -3.29 -28.57 -19.87
CA GLU A 373 -1.96 -29.17 -19.92
C GLU A 373 -0.89 -28.30 -19.25
N SER A 374 -0.99 -26.97 -19.34
CA SER A 374 -0.08 -26.07 -18.63
C SER A 374 -0.29 -26.13 -17.12
N PHE A 375 -1.54 -26.23 -16.65
CA PHE A 375 -1.85 -26.44 -15.23
C PHE A 375 -1.19 -27.71 -14.69
N GLN A 376 -1.31 -28.83 -15.41
CA GLN A 376 -0.68 -30.10 -15.02
C GLN A 376 0.85 -29.98 -14.92
N ARG A 377 1.48 -29.22 -15.83
CA ARG A 377 2.92 -28.98 -15.83
C ARG A 377 3.38 -28.06 -14.69
N LEU A 378 2.56 -27.07 -14.32
CA LEU A 378 2.88 -26.09 -13.29
C LEU A 378 2.72 -26.64 -11.86
N PHE A 379 1.75 -27.53 -11.63
CA PHE A 379 1.39 -27.99 -10.28
C PHE A 379 1.44 -29.51 -10.04
N PRO A 380 2.47 -30.26 -10.49
CA PRO A 380 2.49 -31.71 -10.40
C PRO A 380 2.41 -32.25 -8.95
N SER A 381 2.98 -31.53 -7.98
CA SER A 381 2.99 -31.93 -6.55
C SER A 381 1.64 -31.76 -5.86
N GLU A 382 0.77 -30.88 -6.37
CA GLU A 382 -0.48 -30.53 -5.70
C GLU A 382 -1.70 -31.28 -6.27
N LEU A 383 -1.58 -31.94 -7.43
CA LEU A 383 -2.64 -32.79 -8.00
C LEU A 383 -3.22 -33.81 -7.00
N PRO A 384 -2.42 -34.55 -6.20
CA PRO A 384 -2.94 -35.52 -5.23
C PRO A 384 -3.83 -34.90 -4.14
N HIS A 385 -3.73 -33.58 -3.91
CA HIS A 385 -4.54 -32.87 -2.92
C HIS A 385 -5.86 -32.34 -3.50
N LEU A 386 -6.03 -32.41 -4.84
CA LEU A 386 -7.20 -31.94 -5.58
C LEU A 386 -8.11 -33.11 -6.01
N GLN A 387 -8.15 -34.21 -5.25
CA GLN A 387 -8.97 -35.39 -5.54
C GLN A 387 -10.45 -35.04 -5.67
N ASP A 388 -11.13 -35.69 -6.62
CA ASP A 388 -12.55 -35.47 -6.96
C ASP A 388 -12.89 -34.04 -7.45
N SER A 389 -11.88 -33.21 -7.70
CA SER A 389 -12.07 -31.84 -8.19
C SER A 389 -12.33 -31.80 -9.70
N PHE A 390 -12.76 -30.63 -10.19
CA PHE A 390 -12.97 -30.37 -11.62
C PHE A 390 -11.73 -30.69 -12.47
N VAL A 391 -10.53 -30.26 -12.05
CA VAL A 391 -9.28 -30.48 -12.79
C VAL A 391 -8.93 -31.95 -12.85
N ASP A 392 -9.05 -32.67 -11.73
CA ASP A 392 -8.72 -34.10 -11.65
C ASP A 392 -9.57 -34.91 -12.62
N LYS A 393 -10.90 -34.70 -12.58
CA LYS A 393 -11.86 -35.31 -13.52
C LYS A 393 -11.58 -34.92 -14.98
N LEU A 394 -11.12 -33.69 -15.25
CA LEU A 394 -10.73 -33.28 -16.59
C LEU A 394 -9.49 -34.03 -17.05
N LEU A 395 -8.46 -34.14 -16.21
CA LEU A 395 -7.21 -34.82 -16.51
C LEU A 395 -7.45 -36.31 -16.80
N GLU A 396 -8.31 -36.99 -16.05
CA GLU A 396 -8.74 -38.37 -16.34
C GLU A 396 -9.42 -38.49 -17.71
N LEU A 397 -10.20 -37.48 -18.10
CA LEU A 397 -10.93 -37.45 -19.37
C LEU A 397 -10.12 -36.84 -20.54
N MET A 398 -8.90 -36.35 -20.32
CA MET A 398 -8.08 -35.68 -21.35
C MET A 398 -7.92 -36.48 -22.65
N PRO A 399 -7.60 -37.80 -22.63
CA PRO A 399 -7.45 -38.58 -23.86
C PRO A 399 -8.72 -38.57 -24.72
N ARG A 400 -9.89 -38.52 -24.07
CA ARG A 400 -11.19 -38.44 -24.74
C ARG A 400 -11.47 -37.02 -25.24
N LEU A 401 -11.19 -36.00 -24.43
CA LEU A 401 -11.43 -34.59 -24.76
C LEU A 401 -10.68 -34.13 -26.02
N VAL A 402 -9.43 -34.58 -26.20
CA VAL A 402 -8.61 -34.25 -27.39
C VAL A 402 -9.20 -34.82 -28.69
N SER A 403 -9.89 -35.96 -28.60
CA SER A 403 -10.48 -36.66 -29.75
C SER A 403 -11.94 -36.27 -30.06
N CYS A 404 -12.61 -35.55 -29.15
CA CYS A 404 -14.03 -35.26 -29.22
C CYS A 404 -14.36 -34.07 -30.13
N LYS A 405 -15.58 -34.06 -30.69
CA LYS A 405 -16.10 -32.87 -31.37
C LYS A 405 -16.29 -31.73 -30.35
N PRO A 406 -16.09 -30.45 -30.73
CA PRO A 406 -16.23 -29.32 -29.81
C PRO A 406 -17.56 -29.24 -29.08
N ALA A 407 -18.67 -29.61 -29.75
CA ALA A 407 -20.00 -29.64 -29.13
C ALA A 407 -20.16 -30.74 -28.05
N GLU A 408 -19.44 -31.85 -28.19
CA GLU A 408 -19.40 -32.91 -27.17
C GLU A 408 -18.49 -32.52 -26.02
N LEU A 409 -17.35 -31.89 -26.31
CA LEU A 409 -16.44 -31.33 -25.31
C LEU A 409 -17.18 -30.35 -24.38
N VAL A 410 -17.93 -29.39 -24.94
CA VAL A 410 -18.71 -28.43 -24.15
C VAL A 410 -19.75 -29.11 -23.25
N LYS A 411 -20.39 -30.19 -23.71
CA LYS A 411 -21.33 -30.97 -22.89
C LYS A 411 -20.63 -31.68 -21.73
N ILE A 412 -19.48 -32.29 -21.99
CA ILE A 412 -18.67 -32.94 -20.96
C ILE A 412 -18.21 -31.91 -19.93
N LEU A 413 -17.70 -30.76 -20.36
CA LEU A 413 -17.31 -29.65 -19.46
C LEU A 413 -18.50 -29.20 -18.60
N GLN A 414 -19.68 -29.02 -19.19
CA GLN A 414 -20.87 -28.63 -18.45
C GLN A 414 -21.26 -29.66 -17.38
N THR A 415 -21.19 -30.97 -17.69
CA THR A 415 -21.49 -32.02 -16.71
C THR A 415 -20.45 -32.08 -15.60
N THR A 416 -19.17 -31.98 -15.93
CA THR A 416 -18.08 -32.06 -14.95
C THR A 416 -18.08 -30.83 -14.02
N LEU A 417 -18.40 -29.64 -14.55
CA LEU A 417 -18.47 -28.40 -13.77
C LEU A 417 -19.67 -28.38 -12.81
N ARG A 418 -20.78 -29.03 -13.14
CA ARG A 418 -21.91 -29.19 -12.20
C ARG A 418 -21.65 -30.18 -11.07
N GLN A 419 -20.85 -31.21 -11.38
CA GLN A 419 -20.46 -32.25 -10.43
C GLN A 419 -19.20 -31.89 -9.63
N SER A 420 -18.65 -30.69 -9.81
CA SER A 420 -17.50 -30.23 -9.01
C SER A 420 -17.98 -29.64 -7.69
N GLY A 421 -17.35 -30.06 -6.59
CA GLY A 421 -17.58 -29.49 -5.26
C GLY A 421 -16.69 -28.29 -4.98
N LEU A 422 -16.93 -27.66 -3.83
CA LEU A 422 -16.10 -26.59 -3.31
C LEU A 422 -14.78 -27.16 -2.75
N LEU A 423 -13.64 -26.62 -3.19
CA LEU A 423 -12.35 -26.99 -2.63
C LEU A 423 -12.14 -26.31 -1.27
N GLN A 424 -11.71 -27.09 -0.27
CA GLN A 424 -11.39 -26.53 1.04
C GLN A 424 -10.10 -25.71 0.97
N LEU A 425 -10.21 -24.41 1.26
CA LEU A 425 -9.04 -23.56 1.48
C LEU A 425 -8.38 -23.88 2.81
N ARG A 426 -7.09 -24.24 2.80
CA ARG A 426 -6.24 -24.20 3.97
C ARG A 426 -5.44 -22.90 3.97
N LEU A 427 -5.65 -22.09 5.00
CA LEU A 427 -4.93 -20.82 5.13
C LEU A 427 -3.48 -21.08 5.60
N PRO A 428 -2.49 -20.37 5.03
CA PRO A 428 -1.17 -20.27 5.63
C PRO A 428 -1.21 -19.39 6.87
N GLU A 429 -0.12 -19.40 7.64
CA GLU A 429 -0.01 -18.64 8.88
C GLU A 429 -0.07 -17.12 8.68
N GLN A 430 0.41 -16.60 7.55
CA GLN A 430 0.49 -15.16 7.28
C GLN A 430 0.13 -14.84 5.82
N ILE A 431 -1.14 -14.48 5.58
CA ILE A 431 -1.56 -13.86 4.31
C ILE A 431 -1.69 -12.37 4.55
N HIS A 432 -0.96 -11.59 3.77
CA HIS A 432 -1.10 -10.15 3.76
C HIS A 432 -1.61 -9.66 2.41
N ARG A 433 -2.54 -8.69 2.47
CA ARG A 433 -3.00 -7.98 1.29
C ARG A 433 -2.05 -6.83 1.02
N ALA A 434 -1.60 -6.70 -0.23
CA ALA A 434 -0.87 -5.52 -0.67
C ALA A 434 -1.78 -4.30 -0.63
N THR A 435 -1.34 -3.25 0.06
CA THR A 435 -2.07 -2.00 0.20
C THR A 435 -1.18 -0.84 -0.19
N ALA A 436 -1.80 0.17 -0.78
CA ALA A 436 -1.15 1.44 -1.02
C ALA A 436 -2.03 2.59 -0.54
N THR A 437 -1.40 3.53 0.15
CA THR A 437 -2.02 4.76 0.61
C THR A 437 -1.21 5.94 0.10
N ILE A 438 -1.85 6.79 -0.70
CA ILE A 438 -1.27 8.04 -1.17
C ILE A 438 -1.38 9.03 0.00
N VAL A 439 -0.24 9.50 0.48
CA VAL A 439 -0.14 10.49 1.56
C VAL A 439 -0.24 11.89 0.96
N GLU A 440 0.45 12.11 -0.15
CA GLU A 440 0.39 13.35 -0.93
C GLU A 440 0.24 13.01 -2.42
N PRO A 441 -0.69 13.67 -3.14
CA PRO A 441 -1.62 14.70 -2.68
C PRO A 441 -2.70 14.13 -1.72
N THR A 442 -3.23 14.95 -0.80
CA THR A 442 -4.28 14.52 0.16
C THR A 442 -5.67 14.46 -0.49
N GLY A 443 -5.87 15.19 -1.59
CA GLY A 443 -7.14 15.25 -2.32
C GLY A 443 -8.25 16.08 -1.65
N GLU A 444 -7.93 16.77 -0.54
CA GLU A 444 -8.85 17.61 0.23
C GLU A 444 -8.77 19.10 -0.17
N SER A 445 -7.79 19.46 -1.01
CA SER A 445 -7.60 20.85 -1.45
C SER A 445 -8.52 21.20 -2.61
N ASP A 446 -9.43 22.14 -2.37
CA ASP A 446 -10.25 22.78 -3.41
C ASP A 446 -9.47 23.82 -4.24
N ASN A 447 -8.22 24.14 -3.85
CA ASN A 447 -7.39 25.06 -4.61
C ASN A 447 -6.84 24.38 -5.88
N PRO A 448 -7.18 24.87 -7.09
CA PRO A 448 -6.71 24.24 -8.31
C PRO A 448 -5.24 24.53 -8.60
N LEU A 449 -4.51 23.49 -8.97
CA LEU A 449 -3.17 23.57 -9.52
C LEU A 449 -3.23 24.24 -10.90
N LYS A 450 -2.85 25.52 -10.97
CA LYS A 450 -2.92 26.34 -12.18
C LYS A 450 -1.60 26.26 -12.94
N PHE A 451 -1.68 25.96 -14.23
CA PHE A 451 -0.50 25.95 -15.10
C PHE A 451 -0.82 26.35 -16.52
N THR A 452 0.19 26.67 -17.31
CA THR A 452 0.01 27.07 -18.71
C THR A 452 -0.20 25.84 -19.60
N SER A 453 -1.29 25.82 -20.36
CA SER A 453 -1.62 24.76 -21.30
C SER A 453 -0.49 24.50 -22.29
N GLY A 454 -0.20 23.24 -22.56
CA GLY A 454 0.92 22.83 -23.42
C GLY A 454 2.28 22.77 -22.71
N LEU A 455 2.39 23.27 -21.47
CA LEU A 455 3.53 23.00 -20.60
C LEU A 455 3.23 21.81 -19.68
N VAL A 456 4.31 21.22 -19.18
CA VAL A 456 4.27 20.10 -18.25
C VAL A 456 4.26 20.64 -16.82
N VAL A 457 3.44 20.03 -15.96
CA VAL A 457 3.47 20.23 -14.51
C VAL A 457 3.87 18.96 -13.82
N ALA A 458 4.79 19.07 -12.86
CA ALA A 458 5.09 18.00 -11.94
C ALA A 458 4.05 17.99 -10.81
N LEU A 459 3.43 16.84 -10.62
CA LEU A 459 2.64 16.50 -9.44
C LEU A 459 3.48 15.56 -8.59
N ASP A 460 3.86 15.99 -7.40
CA ASP A 460 4.58 15.15 -6.44
C ASP A 460 3.62 14.12 -5.83
N ILE A 461 4.03 12.86 -5.87
CA ILE A 461 3.29 11.74 -5.27
C ILE A 461 4.17 11.10 -4.20
N ASP A 462 3.68 11.12 -2.96
CA ASP A 462 4.24 10.38 -1.84
C ASP A 462 3.22 9.32 -1.40
N ALA A 463 3.59 8.05 -1.51
CA ALA A 463 2.72 6.94 -1.17
C ALA A 463 3.44 5.90 -0.33
N THR A 464 2.75 5.36 0.68
CA THR A 464 3.23 4.22 1.46
C THR A 464 2.63 2.94 0.91
N LEU A 465 3.49 1.96 0.66
CA LEU A 465 3.17 0.66 0.09
C LEU A 465 3.48 -0.42 1.12
N GLU A 466 2.55 -1.33 1.38
CA GLU A 466 2.73 -2.39 2.37
C GLU A 466 2.53 -3.77 1.72
N HIS A 467 3.32 -4.75 2.18
CA HIS A 467 3.23 -6.16 1.82
C HIS A 467 3.48 -6.50 0.33
N LEU A 468 4.33 -5.71 -0.35
CA LEU A 468 4.80 -5.97 -1.72
C LEU A 468 6.18 -6.63 -1.77
N HIS A 469 6.34 -7.66 -2.61
CA HIS A 469 7.63 -8.33 -2.82
C HIS A 469 8.59 -7.54 -3.74
N ASP A 470 8.14 -7.18 -4.95
CA ASP A 470 8.93 -6.43 -5.93
C ASP A 470 8.15 -5.20 -6.43
N PRO A 471 8.18 -4.08 -5.67
CA PRO A 471 7.44 -2.88 -6.04
C PRO A 471 8.00 -2.16 -7.27
N GLN A 472 9.29 -2.33 -7.58
CA GLN A 472 9.97 -1.56 -8.64
C GLN A 472 9.44 -1.89 -10.04
N ASN A 473 9.17 -3.17 -10.30
CA ASN A 473 8.67 -3.61 -11.60
C ASN A 473 7.14 -3.64 -11.66
N SER A 474 6.48 -3.93 -10.53
CA SER A 474 5.03 -4.14 -10.48
C SER A 474 4.24 -2.84 -10.32
N VAL A 475 4.72 -1.85 -9.57
CA VAL A 475 3.89 -0.67 -9.26
C VAL A 475 3.89 0.31 -10.43
N LYS A 476 2.68 0.74 -10.83
CA LYS A 476 2.45 1.79 -11.83
C LYS A 476 1.55 2.87 -11.23
N VAL A 477 1.66 4.08 -11.74
CA VAL A 477 0.77 5.19 -11.37
C VAL A 477 -0.16 5.46 -12.54
N GLN A 478 -1.47 5.42 -12.31
CA GLN A 478 -2.45 5.81 -13.32
C GLN A 478 -3.04 7.17 -13.00
N VAL A 479 -3.12 7.99 -14.03
CA VAL A 479 -3.79 9.29 -14.03
C VAL A 479 -4.99 9.20 -14.96
N LEU A 480 -6.19 9.42 -14.45
CA LEU A 480 -7.43 9.47 -15.21
C LEU A 480 -7.90 10.93 -15.31
N TYR A 481 -8.02 11.40 -16.55
CA TYR A 481 -8.45 12.75 -16.87
C TYR A 481 -9.98 12.85 -16.98
N PRO A 482 -10.55 14.07 -16.88
CA PRO A 482 -12.01 14.29 -16.95
C PRO A 482 -12.64 13.87 -18.29
N ASP A 483 -11.85 13.81 -19.36
CA ASP A 483 -12.29 13.39 -20.69
C ASP A 483 -12.35 11.86 -20.86
N GLY A 484 -12.00 11.12 -19.81
CA GLY A 484 -11.93 9.66 -19.79
C GLY A 484 -10.63 9.08 -20.32
N GLN A 485 -9.67 9.91 -20.77
CA GLN A 485 -8.34 9.44 -21.11
C GLN A 485 -7.58 9.03 -19.84
N SER A 486 -6.81 7.95 -19.93
CA SER A 486 -6.00 7.50 -18.81
C SER A 486 -4.57 7.22 -19.24
N HIS A 487 -3.60 7.74 -18.49
CA HIS A 487 -2.18 7.52 -18.71
C HIS A 487 -1.60 6.68 -17.58
N VAL A 488 -0.79 5.69 -17.94
CA VAL A 488 -0.09 4.82 -16.98
C VAL A 488 1.40 5.16 -17.02
N ILE A 489 1.92 5.59 -15.87
CA ILE A 489 3.28 6.08 -15.69
C ILE A 489 4.07 5.03 -14.93
N HIS A 490 5.32 4.86 -15.36
CA HIS A 490 6.29 3.95 -14.78
C HIS A 490 7.18 4.72 -13.82
N PRO A 491 7.07 4.50 -12.50
CA PRO A 491 7.98 5.12 -11.55
C PRO A 491 9.41 4.65 -11.77
N LYS A 492 10.40 5.50 -11.45
CA LYS A 492 11.80 5.10 -11.61
C LYS A 492 12.18 4.17 -10.46
N PRO A 493 13.09 3.19 -10.67
CA PRO A 493 13.54 2.32 -9.58
C PRO A 493 14.15 3.06 -8.38
N GLY A 494 14.75 4.24 -8.61
CA GLY A 494 15.32 5.10 -7.57
C GLY A 494 14.30 5.83 -6.69
N ASP A 495 13.04 5.92 -7.13
CA ASP A 495 11.94 6.59 -6.41
C ASP A 495 11.38 5.72 -5.28
N PHE A 496 11.75 4.44 -5.24
CA PHE A 496 11.33 3.49 -4.21
C PHE A 496 12.31 3.46 -3.04
N ARG A 497 11.81 3.72 -1.84
CA ARG A 497 12.53 3.65 -0.57
C ARG A 497 12.03 2.46 0.27
N LYS A 498 12.90 1.88 1.09
CA LYS A 498 12.59 0.74 1.97
C LYS A 498 12.72 1.13 3.45
N PRO A 499 11.72 1.81 4.05
CA PRO A 499 11.77 2.20 5.46
C PRO A 499 11.71 1.04 6.45
N GLY A 500 11.26 -0.17 6.04
CA GLY A 500 11.22 -1.32 6.92
C GLY A 500 10.87 -2.64 6.21
N PRO A 501 10.86 -3.77 6.94
CA PRO A 501 10.43 -5.04 6.39
C PRO A 501 8.96 -4.94 5.95
N ASN A 502 8.65 -5.40 4.74
CA ASN A 502 7.31 -5.36 4.12
C ASN A 502 6.69 -3.95 3.97
N ARG A 503 7.45 -2.87 4.16
CA ARG A 503 6.97 -1.49 3.94
C ARG A 503 7.92 -0.78 2.99
N HIS A 504 7.36 -0.29 1.89
CA HIS A 504 8.05 0.55 0.91
C HIS A 504 7.40 1.92 0.87
N ARG A 505 8.14 2.93 0.44
CA ARG A 505 7.62 4.27 0.19
C ARG A 505 7.98 4.66 -1.23
N LEU A 506 7.02 5.17 -1.97
CA LEU A 506 7.19 5.65 -3.34
C LEU A 506 7.12 7.17 -3.32
N ILE A 507 8.20 7.83 -3.72
CA ILE A 507 8.28 9.28 -3.87
C ILE A 507 8.61 9.58 -5.33
N THR A 508 7.60 9.88 -6.14
CA THR A 508 7.76 10.07 -7.59
C THR A 508 7.10 11.36 -8.04
N GLN A 509 7.65 11.97 -9.09
CA GLN A 509 7.02 13.08 -9.78
C GLN A 509 6.24 12.58 -11.00
N VAL A 510 4.97 12.91 -11.06
CA VAL A 510 4.11 12.62 -12.20
C VAL A 510 3.96 13.87 -13.05
N TYR A 511 4.35 13.74 -14.32
CA TYR A 511 4.31 14.83 -15.27
C TYR A 511 2.95 14.86 -16.00
N LEU A 512 2.21 15.95 -15.82
CA LEU A 512 0.90 16.18 -16.43
C LEU A 512 1.02 17.25 -17.51
N SER A 513 0.49 16.96 -18.70
CA SER A 513 0.38 17.93 -19.79
C SER A 513 -1.00 17.82 -20.44
N HIS A 514 -1.72 18.93 -20.54
CA HIS A 514 -3.03 18.96 -21.18
C HIS A 514 -3.27 20.28 -21.92
N THR A 515 -4.20 20.27 -22.88
CA THR A 515 -4.79 21.46 -23.50
C THR A 515 -5.58 22.28 -22.48
N ALA A 516 -5.81 23.56 -22.78
CA ALA A 516 -6.50 24.49 -21.89
C ALA A 516 -7.91 24.00 -21.54
N TRP A 517 -8.30 24.16 -20.28
CA TRP A 517 -9.66 23.88 -19.80
C TRP A 517 -10.43 25.17 -19.54
N THR A 518 -11.75 25.10 -19.72
CA THR A 518 -12.66 26.21 -19.42
C THR A 518 -12.85 26.39 -17.91
N GLU A 519 -12.85 25.29 -17.17
CA GLU A 519 -13.09 25.25 -15.73
C GLU A 519 -12.08 24.31 -15.04
N PRO A 520 -11.70 24.58 -13.78
CA PRO A 520 -10.88 23.65 -13.02
C PRO A 520 -11.64 22.33 -12.82
N SER A 521 -10.95 21.21 -13.02
CA SER A 521 -11.57 19.87 -12.98
C SER A 521 -10.75 18.90 -12.15
N GLN A 522 -11.40 17.84 -11.68
CA GLN A 522 -10.77 16.80 -10.88
C GLN A 522 -10.08 15.78 -11.77
N VAL A 523 -8.78 15.57 -11.56
CA VAL A 523 -7.99 14.47 -12.12
C VAL A 523 -7.85 13.40 -11.05
N GLU A 524 -8.09 12.14 -11.41
CA GLU A 524 -8.02 11.03 -10.48
C GLU A 524 -6.68 10.31 -10.60
N VAL A 525 -5.95 10.20 -9.50
CA VAL A 525 -4.66 9.52 -9.42
C VAL A 525 -4.81 8.26 -8.58
N ARG A 526 -4.33 7.12 -9.11
CA ARG A 526 -4.38 5.83 -8.42
C ARG A 526 -3.14 4.99 -8.68
N LEU A 527 -2.82 4.12 -7.74
CA LEU A 527 -1.71 3.17 -7.86
C LEU A 527 -2.23 1.81 -8.33
N LEU A 528 -1.50 1.24 -9.29
CA LEU A 528 -1.79 -0.04 -9.92
C LEU A 528 -0.66 -1.03 -9.68
N LEU A 529 -0.99 -2.31 -9.59
CA LEU A 529 -0.07 -3.43 -9.68
C LEU A 529 -0.16 -4.04 -11.07
N ALA A 530 0.93 -3.96 -11.82
CA ALA A 530 1.13 -4.66 -13.07
C ALA A 530 1.53 -6.12 -12.80
N TYR A 531 0.96 -7.03 -13.59
CA TYR A 531 1.34 -8.43 -13.61
C TYR A 531 1.50 -8.92 -15.05
N SER A 532 2.34 -9.93 -15.24
CA SER A 532 2.48 -10.67 -16.50
C SER A 532 1.92 -12.07 -16.33
N SER A 533 1.04 -12.50 -17.24
CA SER A 533 0.58 -13.88 -17.30
C SER A 533 1.53 -14.64 -18.23
N SER A 534 2.17 -15.69 -17.74
CA SER A 534 3.12 -16.49 -18.52
C SER A 534 2.50 -17.19 -19.75
N SER A 535 1.17 -17.15 -19.92
CA SER A 535 0.43 -17.80 -21.01
C SER A 535 0.50 -17.13 -22.38
N SER A 536 0.84 -15.84 -22.50
CA SER A 536 0.82 -15.15 -23.82
C SER A 536 2.15 -15.18 -24.57
N SER A 537 3.22 -15.64 -23.93
CA SER A 537 4.55 -15.68 -24.54
C SER A 537 4.71 -16.69 -25.70
N LEU A 538 3.70 -17.53 -25.96
CA LEU A 538 3.73 -18.54 -27.04
C LEU A 538 2.75 -18.29 -28.20
N SER A 539 2.00 -17.19 -28.24
CA SER A 539 1.05 -16.94 -29.34
C SER A 539 1.31 -15.63 -30.08
N SER A 540 2.43 -15.57 -30.81
CA SER A 540 2.53 -14.76 -32.03
C SER A 540 3.55 -15.38 -33.00
N PRO A 541 3.12 -16.29 -33.91
CA PRO A 541 3.95 -16.66 -35.04
C PRO A 541 3.97 -15.49 -36.03
N SER A 542 5.18 -14.99 -36.25
CA SER A 542 5.62 -14.08 -37.29
C SER A 542 4.90 -14.28 -38.64
N THR A 543 4.26 -13.23 -39.16
CA THR A 543 4.08 -13.04 -40.59
C THR A 543 5.12 -12.05 -41.10
N SER A 544 6.01 -12.59 -41.93
CA SER A 544 7.15 -11.93 -42.56
C SER A 544 6.75 -10.99 -43.70
N LYS A 545 7.46 -9.85 -43.75
CA LYS A 545 7.92 -9.07 -44.93
C LYS A 545 6.91 -8.29 -45.78
N LEU A 546 7.09 -6.96 -45.81
CA LEU A 546 7.33 -6.07 -46.97
C LEU A 546 7.28 -4.62 -46.43
N GLY A 547 8.23 -3.70 -46.62
CA GLY A 547 9.50 -3.65 -47.35
C GLY A 547 10.34 -2.47 -46.83
N TRP A 548 11.63 -2.50 -47.11
CA TRP A 548 12.59 -1.44 -46.75
C TRP A 548 12.22 -0.07 -47.34
N SER A 549 12.18 0.95 -46.49
CA SER A 549 12.58 2.31 -46.85
C SER A 549 13.29 2.95 -45.65
N ASN A 550 14.55 3.32 -45.84
CA ASN A 550 15.39 4.02 -44.89
C ASN A 550 14.87 5.44 -44.64
N SER A 551 14.54 5.77 -43.39
CA SER A 551 14.59 7.13 -42.88
C SER A 551 14.73 7.10 -41.36
N THR A 552 15.82 7.70 -40.90
CA THR A 552 16.19 8.03 -39.51
C THR A 552 15.01 8.58 -38.72
N ASP A 553 14.56 7.83 -37.71
CA ASP A 553 13.95 8.31 -36.46
C ASP A 553 13.71 7.07 -35.59
N SER A 554 14.50 6.92 -34.53
CA SER A 554 14.39 5.80 -33.59
C SER A 554 13.40 6.16 -32.47
N PRO A 555 12.26 5.47 -32.30
CA PRO A 555 11.56 5.49 -31.03
C PRO A 555 12.15 4.45 -30.06
N ALA A 556 11.92 4.70 -28.78
CA ALA A 556 12.37 3.95 -27.61
C ALA A 556 12.19 2.41 -27.70
N PRO A 557 13.00 1.62 -26.96
CA PRO A 557 12.88 0.16 -26.97
C PRO A 557 11.48 -0.28 -26.53
N ALA A 558 10.97 -1.31 -27.22
CA ALA A 558 9.63 -1.86 -27.05
C ALA A 558 9.30 -2.15 -25.58
N GLU A 559 8.18 -1.58 -25.13
CA GLU A 559 7.56 -1.80 -23.83
C GLU A 559 7.48 -3.31 -23.54
N ALA A 560 8.05 -3.76 -22.42
CA ALA A 560 7.79 -5.09 -21.91
C ALA A 560 6.27 -5.21 -21.70
N ALA A 561 5.62 -6.08 -22.46
CA ALA A 561 4.17 -6.24 -22.48
C ALA A 561 3.62 -6.47 -21.06
N VAL A 562 3.02 -5.43 -20.48
CA VAL A 562 2.22 -5.51 -19.26
C VAL A 562 0.85 -6.05 -19.68
N GLU A 563 0.50 -7.25 -19.22
CA GLU A 563 -0.71 -7.95 -19.68
C GLU A 563 -1.96 -7.62 -18.84
N GLY A 564 -1.79 -7.08 -17.63
CA GLY A 564 -2.89 -6.65 -16.78
C GLY A 564 -2.46 -5.70 -15.66
N THR A 565 -3.42 -4.93 -15.14
CA THR A 565 -3.22 -4.03 -14.00
C THR A 565 -4.32 -4.17 -12.96
N ILE A 566 -3.97 -4.04 -11.68
CA ILE A 566 -4.89 -4.17 -10.54
C ILE A 566 -4.80 -2.90 -9.69
N PRO A 567 -5.88 -2.13 -9.51
CA PRO A 567 -5.86 -1.00 -8.58
C PRO A 567 -5.78 -1.50 -7.14
N PHE A 568 -4.84 -0.96 -6.37
CA PHE A 568 -4.62 -1.35 -4.98
C PHE A 568 -4.49 -0.16 -4.01
N SER A 569 -4.65 1.07 -4.51
CA SER A 569 -4.89 2.26 -3.70
C SER A 569 -6.32 2.80 -3.89
N LYS A 570 -6.80 3.55 -2.91
CA LYS A 570 -7.96 4.43 -3.12
C LYS A 570 -7.57 5.53 -4.10
N PRO A 571 -8.46 5.94 -5.02
CA PRO A 571 -8.18 7.06 -5.90
C PRO A 571 -8.15 8.38 -5.12
N VAL A 572 -7.19 9.23 -5.46
CA VAL A 572 -7.10 10.60 -4.96
C VAL A 572 -7.45 11.56 -6.07
N LYS A 573 -8.31 12.54 -5.75
CA LYS A 573 -8.73 13.55 -6.71
C LYS A 573 -7.91 14.82 -6.53
N VAL A 574 -7.30 15.28 -7.59
CA VAL A 574 -6.49 16.50 -7.62
C VAL A 574 -7.19 17.53 -8.48
N PHE A 575 -7.37 18.75 -7.96
CA PHE A 575 -8.02 19.82 -8.70
C PHE A 575 -7.00 20.54 -9.57
N ILE A 576 -7.24 20.58 -10.89
CA ILE A 576 -6.26 21.03 -11.88
C ILE A 576 -6.89 22.03 -12.84
N MET A 577 -6.12 23.06 -13.25
CA MET A 577 -6.54 24.09 -14.20
C MET A 577 -5.43 24.45 -15.20
N PRO A 578 -5.40 23.82 -16.38
CA PRO A 578 -4.57 24.25 -17.50
C PRO A 578 -5.16 25.53 -18.11
N LYS A 579 -4.45 26.65 -17.99
CA LYS A 579 -4.82 27.96 -18.50
C LYS A 579 -4.21 28.23 -19.87
N PRO A 580 -4.92 28.88 -20.80
CA PRO A 580 -4.32 29.31 -22.05
C PRO A 580 -3.14 30.26 -21.80
N THR A 581 -2.14 30.21 -22.66
CA THR A 581 -1.06 31.22 -22.70
C THR A 581 -1.68 32.60 -22.83
N ARG A 582 -1.45 33.48 -21.84
CA ARG A 582 -1.77 34.90 -22.00
C ARG A 582 -0.90 35.43 -23.14
N ARG A 583 -1.53 35.80 -24.25
CA ARG A 583 -0.88 36.48 -25.37
C ARG A 583 -0.51 37.90 -24.98
#